data_AF-A0A815FMH8-F1
#
_entry.id   AF-A0A815FMH8-F1
#
_cell.length_a   1.000
_cell.length_b   1.000
_cell.length_c   1.000
_cell.angle_alpha   90.00
_cell.angle_beta   90.00
_cell.angle_gamma   90.00
#
_symmetry.space_group_name_H-M   'P 1'
#
loop_
_entity.id
_entity.type
_entity.pdbx_description
1 polymer ?
#
loop_
_entity_poly.entity_id
_entity_poly.type
_entity_poly.pdbx_seq_one_letter_code
_entity_poly.pdbx_strand_id
1 'polypeptide(L)'
;MGSGCCGGNRTVVQPKTNPDVYRTKSPPITRKPETKLTRNKSPPIMRDNSTMERFLKPIITTTNPLKLIDGYLHEPVVSLEEALQPFDGQIDQLSYHIKEAKAKCHYPSEHNLTHDESAAIYIYTMKWDNKCVYDRLQEAWKSEDRSKVKPWFKYLRLFKSAFDKLPDAKKEVWQGTLFDERLIEKLSSKSSTIYSSMGSCLPSSNEVKDYLEKHDSTKIILIGYESVHGKSIVGNTANPWNEHILFPGAKLGVTSYKVIDANDSLTIHFRGLPNTPEPAVRNITPRIEKHFICANHHHNRSFIMQYLIALETNILYFPMNAITKQI
;
A
#
# COMPACT_ATOMS: atom_id res chain seq x y z
N MET A 1 -39.02 4.19 89.16
CA MET A 1 -37.59 4.17 89.56
C MET A 1 -37.37 2.91 90.38
N GLY A 2 -36.53 1.94 90.05
CA GLY A 2 -35.68 1.70 88.91
C GLY A 2 -35.47 0.19 88.77
N SER A 3 -35.71 -0.29 87.55
CA SER A 3 -35.60 -1.63 86.99
C SER A 3 -34.13 -1.95 86.63
N GLY A 4 -33.65 -3.18 86.46
CA GLY A 4 -34.23 -4.51 86.46
C GLY A 4 -33.31 -5.50 85.72
N CYS A 5 -33.15 -6.70 86.28
CA CYS A 5 -33.05 -8.05 85.64
C CYS A 5 -31.99 -8.34 84.54
N CYS A 6 -31.06 -9.31 84.70
CA CYS A 6 -31.17 -10.79 84.82
C CYS A 6 -31.07 -11.56 83.48
N GLY A 7 -30.26 -12.62 83.49
CA GLY A 7 -30.21 -13.73 82.53
C GLY A 7 -28.76 -14.24 82.38
N GLY A 8 -28.30 -15.36 82.99
CA GLY A 8 -28.94 -16.62 83.32
C GLY A 8 -28.55 -17.67 82.25
N ASN A 9 -27.41 -18.33 82.37
CA ASN A 9 -27.19 -19.68 82.95
C ASN A 9 -27.26 -20.86 81.94
N ARG A 10 -26.19 -21.67 82.00
CA ARG A 10 -26.11 -23.14 81.89
C ARG A 10 -26.38 -23.84 80.56
N THR A 11 -25.26 -24.31 80.00
CA THR A 11 -25.02 -25.69 79.54
C THR A 11 -25.68 -26.74 80.46
N VAL A 12 -26.30 -27.80 79.91
CA VAL A 12 -26.00 -29.25 80.04
C VAL A 12 -27.21 -30.06 79.51
N VAL A 13 -26.94 -31.18 78.83
CA VAL A 13 -27.66 -32.50 78.86
C VAL A 13 -28.27 -33.01 77.54
N GLN A 14 -27.51 -33.91 76.89
CA GLN A 14 -27.88 -35.25 76.34
C GLN A 14 -28.85 -35.39 75.13
N PRO A 15 -29.11 -36.63 74.61
CA PRO A 15 -28.31 -37.87 74.53
C PRO A 15 -28.22 -38.46 73.09
N LYS A 16 -27.42 -39.53 72.97
CA LYS A 16 -27.37 -40.48 71.85
C LYS A 16 -28.72 -41.17 71.63
N THR A 17 -29.11 -41.38 70.36
CA THR A 17 -29.44 -42.70 69.78
C THR A 17 -29.75 -42.64 68.27
N ASN A 18 -29.34 -43.71 67.59
CA ASN A 18 -29.40 -44.06 66.16
C ASN A 18 -30.84 -44.05 65.57
N PRO A 19 -31.03 -43.91 64.25
CA PRO A 19 -31.20 -45.14 63.45
C PRO A 19 -30.74 -45.09 61.96
N ASP A 20 -30.36 -46.28 61.49
CA ASP A 20 -30.42 -46.86 60.14
C ASP A 20 -30.76 -45.98 58.92
N VAL A 21 -29.82 -45.90 57.96
CA VAL A 21 -30.17 -45.86 56.53
C VAL A 21 -29.20 -46.71 55.69
N TYR A 22 -29.83 -47.46 54.79
CA TYR A 22 -29.33 -48.52 53.94
C TYR A 22 -28.25 -48.15 52.92
N ARG A 23 -27.39 -49.15 52.71
CA ARG A 23 -26.49 -49.38 51.57
C ARG A 23 -27.26 -49.35 50.23
N THR A 24 -26.98 -48.38 49.37
CA THR A 24 -27.26 -48.47 47.92
C THR A 24 -25.96 -48.45 47.13
N LYS A 25 -25.82 -49.45 46.26
CA LYS A 25 -24.66 -49.69 45.39
C LYS A 25 -24.61 -48.60 44.33
N SER A 26 -23.48 -47.91 44.23
CA SER A 26 -23.19 -46.99 43.12
C SER A 26 -23.21 -47.76 41.78
N PRO A 27 -23.91 -47.27 40.75
CA PRO A 27 -23.84 -47.87 39.43
C PRO A 27 -22.46 -47.65 38.79
N PRO A 28 -22.02 -48.51 37.85
CA PRO A 28 -20.72 -48.40 37.21
C PRO A 28 -20.68 -47.11 36.39
N ILE A 29 -19.69 -46.27 36.66
CA ILE A 29 -19.34 -45.12 35.80
C ILE A 29 -18.85 -45.71 34.48
N THR A 30 -19.68 -45.66 33.45
CA THR A 30 -19.25 -45.82 32.07
C THR A 30 -18.25 -44.70 31.77
N ARG A 31 -16.96 -45.05 31.74
CA ARG A 31 -15.92 -44.15 31.23
C ARG A 31 -16.26 -43.83 29.77
N LYS A 32 -16.73 -42.61 29.52
CA LYS A 32 -16.69 -42.04 28.17
C LYS A 32 -15.24 -42.13 27.69
N PRO A 33 -14.98 -42.54 26.44
CA PRO A 33 -13.63 -42.54 25.92
C PRO A 33 -13.08 -41.12 26.02
N GLU A 34 -11.89 -40.99 26.62
CA GLU A 34 -11.13 -39.76 26.61
C GLU A 34 -10.93 -39.35 25.15
N THR A 35 -11.72 -38.38 24.70
CA THR A 35 -11.44 -37.65 23.47
C THR A 35 -10.11 -36.97 23.72
N LYS A 36 -9.03 -37.54 23.15
CA LYS A 36 -7.76 -36.87 23.02
C LYS A 36 -8.06 -35.45 22.57
N LEU A 37 -7.80 -34.48 23.45
CA LEU A 37 -7.83 -33.07 23.12
C LEU A 37 -6.68 -32.88 22.13
N THR A 38 -6.97 -33.09 20.85
CA THR A 38 -6.10 -32.66 19.77
C THR A 38 -5.96 -31.17 19.98
N ARG A 39 -4.77 -30.77 20.44
CA ARG A 39 -4.31 -29.39 20.47
C ARG A 39 -4.76 -28.79 19.14
N ASN A 40 -5.80 -27.96 19.17
CA ASN A 40 -6.27 -27.29 17.97
C ASN A 40 -5.05 -26.53 17.48
N LYS A 41 -4.40 -27.07 16.45
CA LYS A 41 -3.47 -26.29 15.66
C LYS A 41 -4.31 -25.11 15.25
N SER A 42 -3.93 -23.92 15.70
CA SER A 42 -4.46 -22.68 15.14
C SER A 42 -4.53 -22.89 13.64
N PRO A 43 -5.64 -22.48 12.98
CA PRO A 43 -5.76 -22.59 11.54
C PRO A 43 -4.43 -22.11 10.95
N PRO A 44 -3.84 -22.82 9.97
CA PRO A 44 -2.63 -22.33 9.34
C PRO A 44 -2.94 -20.90 8.95
N ILE A 45 -2.12 -19.95 9.42
CA ILE A 45 -2.17 -18.59 8.94
C ILE A 45 -1.95 -18.77 7.45
N MET A 46 -3.02 -18.73 6.66
CA MET A 46 -2.94 -18.50 5.23
C MET A 46 -2.25 -17.14 5.16
N ARG A 47 -0.93 -17.15 5.01
CA ARG A 47 -0.21 -16.03 4.45
C ARG A 47 -0.75 -15.93 3.04
N ASP A 48 -1.84 -15.18 2.90
CA ASP A 48 -2.52 -15.00 1.65
C ASP A 48 -1.59 -14.19 0.73
N ASN A 49 -0.97 -14.89 -0.22
CA ASN A 49 -0.10 -14.31 -1.24
C ASN A 49 -0.82 -13.21 -2.04
N SER A 50 -2.16 -13.19 -2.08
CA SER A 50 -2.94 -12.16 -2.80
C SER A 50 -2.67 -10.73 -2.31
N THR A 51 -2.29 -10.57 -1.04
CA THR A 51 -2.31 -9.25 -0.42
C THR A 51 -1.00 -8.49 -0.71
N MET A 52 0.11 -9.20 -0.98
CA MET A 52 1.42 -8.61 -1.29
C MET A 52 1.54 -8.12 -2.74
N GLU A 53 0.65 -8.56 -3.64
CA GLU A 53 0.66 -8.15 -5.05
C GLU A 53 0.58 -6.63 -5.26
N ARG A 54 -0.04 -5.89 -4.33
CA ARG A 54 -0.16 -4.43 -4.42
C ARG A 54 1.18 -3.70 -4.33
N PHE A 55 2.15 -4.30 -3.63
CA PHE A 55 3.51 -3.77 -3.50
C PHE A 55 4.39 -4.15 -4.70
N LEU A 56 3.89 -5.06 -5.55
CA LEU A 56 4.55 -5.50 -6.77
C LEU A 56 4.15 -4.72 -8.02
N LYS A 57 3.34 -3.68 -7.86
CA LYS A 57 2.81 -2.85 -8.94
C LYS A 57 3.44 -1.46 -8.83
N PRO A 58 4.47 -1.14 -9.66
CA PRO A 58 5.14 0.16 -9.63
C PRO A 58 4.14 1.32 -9.75
N ILE A 59 4.16 2.23 -8.78
CA ILE A 59 3.23 3.37 -8.72
C ILE A 59 3.79 4.60 -9.44
N ILE A 60 4.21 4.42 -10.68
CA ILE A 60 4.86 5.44 -11.50
C ILE A 60 4.15 5.60 -12.84
N THR A 61 3.93 6.86 -13.23
CA THR A 61 3.25 7.21 -14.47
C THR A 61 3.88 8.42 -15.12
N THR A 62 3.75 8.52 -16.44
CA THR A 62 4.21 9.68 -17.22
C THR A 62 3.09 10.69 -17.47
N THR A 63 1.86 10.36 -17.09
CA THR A 63 0.71 11.26 -17.13
C THR A 63 0.45 11.75 -15.71
N ASN A 64 0.34 13.08 -15.53
CA ASN A 64 0.02 13.65 -14.22
C ASN A 64 -1.37 13.16 -13.75
N PRO A 65 -1.45 12.29 -12.72
CA PRO A 65 -2.72 11.72 -12.30
C PRO A 65 -3.63 12.76 -11.63
N LEU A 66 -3.10 13.88 -11.12
CA LEU A 66 -3.92 14.95 -10.54
C LEU A 66 -4.82 15.61 -11.58
N LYS A 67 -4.41 15.64 -12.86
CA LYS A 67 -5.26 16.14 -13.96
C LYS A 67 -6.48 15.24 -14.21
N LEU A 68 -6.48 14.00 -13.70
CA LEU A 68 -7.61 13.07 -13.83
C LEU A 68 -8.60 13.18 -12.67
N ILE A 69 -8.18 13.74 -11.54
CA ILE A 69 -8.97 13.75 -10.32
C ILE A 69 -9.25 15.14 -9.78
N ASP A 70 -8.75 16.23 -10.36
CA ASP A 70 -8.85 17.60 -9.83
C ASP A 70 -10.23 17.97 -9.22
N GLY A 71 -11.33 17.52 -9.82
CA GLY A 71 -12.69 17.71 -9.32
C GLY A 71 -12.95 17.14 -7.92
N TYR A 72 -12.18 16.17 -7.43
CA TYR A 72 -12.32 15.61 -6.08
C TYR A 72 -12.14 16.64 -4.97
N LEU A 73 -11.37 17.71 -5.21
CA LEU A 73 -11.16 18.78 -4.25
C LEU A 73 -12.43 19.58 -3.97
N HIS A 74 -13.39 19.56 -4.90
CA HIS A 74 -14.66 20.26 -4.80
C HIS A 74 -15.77 19.42 -4.16
N GLU A 75 -15.53 18.13 -3.93
CA GLU A 75 -16.48 17.29 -3.20
C GLU A 75 -16.45 17.61 -1.70
N PRO A 76 -17.60 17.51 -1.01
CA PRO A 76 -17.62 17.53 0.45
C PRO A 76 -16.97 16.26 1.01
N VAL A 77 -16.41 16.37 2.22
CA VAL A 77 -16.06 15.18 3.01
C VAL A 77 -17.36 14.60 3.55
N VAL A 78 -17.64 13.34 3.25
CA VAL A 78 -18.90 12.64 3.57
C VAL A 78 -18.61 11.32 4.30
N SER A 79 -19.67 10.63 4.74
CA SER A 79 -19.56 9.28 5.32
C SER A 79 -19.00 8.27 4.32
N LEU A 80 -18.44 7.16 4.82
CA LEU A 80 -17.91 6.10 3.97
C LEU A 80 -19.01 5.45 3.09
N GLU A 81 -20.22 5.29 3.63
CA GLU A 81 -21.39 4.79 2.90
C GLU A 81 -21.72 5.71 1.74
N GLU A 82 -21.83 7.03 1.98
CA GLU A 82 -22.13 7.99 0.92
C GLU A 82 -21.03 8.06 -0.14
N ALA A 83 -19.76 8.00 0.30
CA ALA A 83 -18.60 8.05 -0.59
C ALA A 83 -18.54 6.86 -1.56
N LEU A 84 -19.01 5.68 -1.13
CA LEU A 84 -18.97 4.44 -1.90
C LEU A 84 -20.32 4.05 -2.52
N GLN A 85 -21.39 4.80 -2.24
CA GLN A 85 -22.74 4.59 -2.79
C GLN A 85 -22.77 4.39 -4.32
N PRO A 86 -21.97 5.11 -5.15
CA PRO A 86 -21.97 4.88 -6.61
C PRO A 86 -21.59 3.45 -7.04
N PHE A 87 -20.98 2.67 -6.14
CA PHE A 87 -20.50 1.32 -6.42
C PHE A 87 -21.38 0.22 -5.81
N ASP A 88 -22.54 0.60 -5.25
CA ASP A 88 -23.54 -0.37 -4.79
C ASP A 88 -23.97 -1.28 -5.94
N GLY A 89 -23.89 -2.59 -5.71
CA GLY A 89 -24.15 -3.62 -6.74
C GLY A 89 -23.05 -3.79 -7.80
N GLN A 90 -21.98 -2.99 -7.77
CA GLN A 90 -20.81 -3.13 -8.66
C GLN A 90 -19.62 -3.77 -7.94
N ILE A 91 -19.52 -3.57 -6.63
CA ILE A 91 -18.55 -4.21 -5.76
C ILE A 91 -19.28 -5.23 -4.91
N ASP A 92 -18.86 -6.49 -5.01
CA ASP A 92 -19.49 -7.59 -4.31
C ASP A 92 -19.41 -7.37 -2.80
N GLN A 93 -20.57 -7.50 -2.14
CA GLN A 93 -20.73 -7.37 -0.69
C GLN A 93 -20.23 -6.04 -0.11
N LEU A 94 -20.21 -4.97 -0.90
CA LEU A 94 -19.70 -3.65 -0.48
C LEU A 94 -20.28 -3.16 0.85
N SER A 95 -21.59 -3.26 1.03
CA SER A 95 -22.26 -2.81 2.26
C SER A 95 -21.86 -3.62 3.50
N TYR A 96 -21.57 -4.92 3.35
CA TYR A 96 -21.03 -5.75 4.42
C TYR A 96 -19.60 -5.32 4.77
N HIS A 97 -18.76 -5.11 3.75
CA HIS A 97 -17.37 -4.70 3.93
C HIS A 97 -17.20 -3.28 4.47
N ILE A 98 -18.14 -2.36 4.19
CA ILE A 98 -18.18 -1.03 4.84
C ILE A 98 -18.43 -1.19 6.34
N LYS A 99 -19.41 -2.02 6.75
CA LYS A 99 -19.69 -2.29 8.17
C LYS A 99 -18.50 -2.95 8.85
N GLU A 100 -17.86 -3.91 8.18
CA GLU A 100 -16.65 -4.57 8.67
C GLU A 100 -15.50 -3.58 8.85
N ALA A 101 -15.25 -2.71 7.87
CA ALA A 101 -14.22 -1.68 7.96
C ALA A 101 -14.48 -0.73 9.13
N LYS A 102 -15.72 -0.30 9.34
CA LYS A 102 -16.11 0.52 10.49
C LYS A 102 -15.95 -0.20 11.82
N ALA A 103 -16.24 -1.51 11.87
CA ALA A 103 -16.12 -2.28 13.10
C ALA A 103 -14.64 -2.58 13.47
N LYS A 104 -13.77 -2.72 12.47
CA LYS A 104 -12.39 -3.17 12.65
C LYS A 104 -11.33 -2.07 12.51
N CYS A 105 -11.69 -0.89 11.99
CA CYS A 105 -10.75 0.21 11.89
C CYS A 105 -10.28 0.67 13.27
N HIS A 106 -9.10 1.26 13.30
CA HIS A 106 -8.55 1.80 14.53
C HIS A 106 -9.25 3.11 14.88
N TYR A 107 -10.13 3.03 15.88
CA TYR A 107 -10.86 4.15 16.43
C TYR A 107 -11.10 3.96 17.93
N PRO A 108 -10.90 5.00 18.78
CA PRO A 108 -10.44 6.34 18.44
C PRO A 108 -9.01 6.35 17.89
N SER A 109 -8.73 7.25 16.95
CA SER A 109 -7.44 7.34 16.27
C SER A 109 -6.48 8.27 17.02
N GLU A 110 -5.22 7.85 17.16
CA GLU A 110 -4.13 8.69 17.68
C GLU A 110 -3.80 9.90 16.78
N HIS A 111 -4.31 9.91 15.54
CA HIS A 111 -4.06 10.96 14.55
C HIS A 111 -5.28 11.84 14.28
N ASN A 112 -6.26 11.84 15.20
CA ASN A 112 -7.50 12.62 15.08
C ASN A 112 -8.31 12.31 13.80
N LEU A 113 -8.22 11.07 13.32
CA LEU A 113 -9.11 10.58 12.26
C LEU A 113 -10.52 10.46 12.79
N THR A 114 -11.50 10.86 11.98
CA THR A 114 -12.89 10.48 12.22
C THR A 114 -13.06 8.97 12.01
N HIS A 115 -14.18 8.43 12.49
CA HIS A 115 -14.48 7.00 12.30
C HIS A 115 -14.55 6.61 10.81
N ASP A 116 -15.17 7.45 9.98
CA ASP A 116 -15.25 7.26 8.52
C ASP A 116 -13.87 7.37 7.84
N GLU A 117 -13.00 8.27 8.29
CA GLU A 117 -11.64 8.41 7.77
C GLU A 117 -10.78 7.17 8.08
N SER A 118 -10.82 6.67 9.32
CA SER A 118 -10.16 5.41 9.70
C SER A 118 -10.71 4.24 8.89
N ALA A 119 -12.04 4.15 8.72
CA ALA A 119 -12.68 3.10 7.95
C ALA A 119 -12.34 3.16 6.46
N ALA A 120 -12.16 4.36 5.88
CA ALA A 120 -11.76 4.54 4.48
C ALA A 120 -10.36 3.98 4.21
N ILE A 121 -9.40 4.18 5.13
CA ILE A 121 -8.07 3.57 5.01
C ILE A 121 -8.16 2.04 5.16
N TYR A 122 -8.96 1.57 6.12
CA TYR A 122 -9.13 0.14 6.37
C TYR A 122 -9.73 -0.58 5.15
N ILE A 123 -10.81 -0.07 4.56
CA ILE A 123 -11.44 -0.72 3.39
C ILE A 123 -10.57 -0.65 2.13
N TYR A 124 -9.73 0.39 1.98
CA TYR A 124 -8.72 0.46 0.92
C TYR A 124 -7.71 -0.69 1.01
N THR A 125 -7.34 -1.07 2.23
CA THR A 125 -6.31 -2.08 2.46
C THR A 125 -6.85 -3.50 2.52
N MET A 126 -8.15 -3.66 2.76
CA MET A 126 -8.82 -4.94 2.85
C MET A 126 -8.87 -5.68 1.50
N LYS A 127 -8.70 -7.00 1.55
CA LYS A 127 -8.87 -7.93 0.43
C LYS A 127 -10.04 -8.86 0.70
N TRP A 128 -10.82 -9.10 -0.35
CA TRP A 128 -11.90 -10.07 -0.39
C TRP A 128 -12.11 -10.52 -1.84
N ASP A 129 -12.90 -11.57 -2.03
CA ASP A 129 -13.18 -12.16 -3.34
C ASP A 129 -13.86 -11.15 -4.29
N ASN A 130 -13.70 -11.34 -5.60
CA ASN A 130 -14.39 -10.57 -6.64
C ASN A 130 -14.16 -9.04 -6.65
N LYS A 131 -12.87 -8.65 -6.64
CA LYS A 131 -12.36 -7.26 -6.80
C LYS A 131 -12.85 -6.30 -5.71
N CYS A 132 -11.98 -6.05 -4.74
CA CYS A 132 -12.25 -5.12 -3.66
C CYS A 132 -12.18 -3.64 -4.08
N VAL A 133 -12.43 -2.74 -3.14
CA VAL A 133 -12.34 -1.27 -3.34
C VAL A 133 -11.01 -0.86 -3.98
N TYR A 134 -9.88 -1.40 -3.50
CA TYR A 134 -8.58 -1.14 -4.11
C TYR A 134 -8.54 -1.57 -5.58
N ASP A 135 -8.97 -2.79 -5.89
CA ASP A 135 -8.86 -3.32 -7.26
C ASP A 135 -9.68 -2.50 -8.25
N ARG A 136 -10.91 -2.12 -7.88
CA ARG A 136 -11.78 -1.30 -8.71
C ARG A 136 -11.26 0.13 -8.88
N LEU A 137 -10.70 0.72 -7.83
CA LEU A 137 -10.08 2.03 -7.93
C LEU A 137 -8.87 1.99 -8.87
N GLN A 138 -8.00 0.98 -8.75
CA GLN A 138 -6.85 0.82 -9.65
C GLN A 138 -7.28 0.56 -11.11
N GLU A 139 -8.40 -0.14 -11.34
CA GLU A 139 -8.98 -0.29 -12.68
C GLU A 139 -9.47 1.04 -13.26
N ALA A 140 -10.14 1.86 -12.45
CA ALA A 140 -10.56 3.20 -12.88
C ALA A 140 -9.37 4.07 -13.26
N TRP A 141 -8.28 4.04 -12.47
CA TRP A 141 -7.04 4.75 -12.77
C TRP A 141 -6.37 4.32 -14.08
N LYS A 142 -6.42 3.03 -14.39
CA LYS A 142 -5.83 2.45 -15.61
C LYS A 142 -6.71 2.61 -16.84
N SER A 143 -7.99 2.90 -16.66
CA SER A 143 -8.94 3.07 -17.77
C SER A 143 -8.57 4.26 -18.65
N GLU A 144 -8.62 4.05 -19.96
CA GLU A 144 -8.52 5.14 -20.95
C GLU A 144 -9.71 6.09 -20.85
N ASP A 145 -10.89 5.55 -20.53
CA ASP A 145 -12.07 6.34 -20.22
C ASP A 145 -11.92 7.00 -18.84
N ARG A 146 -11.66 8.31 -18.87
CA ARG A 146 -11.44 9.13 -17.68
C ARG A 146 -12.71 9.37 -16.87
N SER A 147 -13.89 9.17 -17.46
CA SER A 147 -15.15 9.31 -16.74
C SER A 147 -15.28 8.27 -15.61
N LYS A 148 -14.58 7.14 -15.72
CA LYS A 148 -14.61 6.07 -14.71
C LYS A 148 -14.00 6.43 -13.35
N VAL A 149 -13.15 7.47 -13.30
CA VAL A 149 -12.58 7.93 -12.02
C VAL A 149 -13.53 8.89 -11.31
N LYS A 150 -14.42 9.57 -12.03
CA LYS A 150 -15.32 10.58 -11.47
C LYS A 150 -16.23 10.07 -10.33
N PRO A 151 -16.83 8.86 -10.41
CA PRO A 151 -17.61 8.30 -9.30
C PRO A 151 -16.81 8.12 -8.00
N TRP A 152 -15.48 8.09 -8.06
CA TRP A 152 -14.61 7.94 -6.89
C TRP A 152 -14.32 9.25 -6.15
N PHE A 153 -14.76 10.41 -6.66
CA PHE A 153 -14.32 11.71 -6.13
C PHE A 153 -14.65 11.92 -4.66
N LYS A 154 -15.87 11.55 -4.22
CA LYS A 154 -16.24 11.61 -2.79
C LYS A 154 -15.37 10.69 -1.92
N TYR A 155 -15.09 9.48 -2.40
CA TYR A 155 -14.18 8.55 -1.73
C TYR A 155 -12.75 9.08 -1.67
N LEU A 156 -12.21 9.60 -2.77
CA LEU A 156 -10.88 10.21 -2.80
C LEU A 156 -10.79 11.43 -1.89
N ARG A 157 -11.88 12.20 -1.76
CA ARG A 157 -11.96 13.35 -0.85
C ARG A 157 -11.91 12.92 0.60
N LEU A 158 -12.72 11.94 1.00
CA LEU A 158 -12.70 11.33 2.33
C LEU A 158 -11.32 10.73 2.64
N PHE A 159 -10.79 9.93 1.72
CA PHE A 159 -9.48 9.29 1.87
C PHE A 159 -8.36 10.32 2.00
N LYS A 160 -8.38 11.40 1.20
CA LYS A 160 -7.38 12.47 1.27
C LYS A 160 -7.45 13.23 2.60
N SER A 161 -8.65 13.48 3.12
CA SER A 161 -8.84 14.07 4.45
C SER A 161 -8.17 13.22 5.54
N ALA A 162 -8.32 11.90 5.46
CA ALA A 162 -7.63 10.96 6.36
C ALA A 162 -6.10 11.00 6.15
N PHE A 163 -5.65 10.89 4.89
CA PHE A 163 -4.25 10.87 4.49
C PHE A 163 -3.47 12.08 5.01
N ASP A 164 -4.05 13.28 4.96
CA ASP A 164 -3.38 14.51 5.39
C ASP A 164 -3.11 14.60 6.88
N LYS A 165 -3.85 13.84 7.69
CA LYS A 165 -3.69 13.78 9.16
C LYS A 165 -2.65 12.74 9.60
N LEU A 166 -2.28 11.82 8.71
CA LEU A 166 -1.34 10.75 9.04
C LEU A 166 0.11 11.25 9.12
N PRO A 167 0.98 10.55 9.88
CA PRO A 167 2.40 10.85 9.92
C PRO A 167 3.07 10.53 8.59
N ASP A 168 4.01 11.39 8.20
CA ASP A 168 4.90 11.14 7.06
C ASP A 168 5.81 9.93 7.34
N ALA A 169 6.12 9.21 6.27
CA ALA A 169 7.15 8.19 6.28
C ALA A 169 8.48 8.82 6.72
N LYS A 170 9.10 8.25 7.75
CA LYS A 170 10.38 8.76 8.29
C LYS A 170 11.58 8.44 7.39
N LYS A 171 11.40 7.53 6.43
CA LYS A 171 12.44 6.98 5.56
C LYS A 171 11.86 6.71 4.18
N GLU A 172 12.75 6.38 3.25
CA GLU A 172 12.40 5.85 1.94
C GLU A 172 11.45 4.65 2.06
N VAL A 173 10.42 4.63 1.21
CA VAL A 173 9.45 3.54 1.11
C VAL A 173 9.63 2.80 -0.21
N TRP A 174 9.23 1.55 -0.25
CA TRP A 174 9.68 0.58 -1.23
C TRP A 174 8.54 -0.16 -1.92
N GLN A 175 8.72 -0.40 -3.20
CA GLN A 175 7.96 -1.36 -4.01
C GLN A 175 8.92 -2.26 -4.78
N GLY A 176 8.37 -3.28 -5.41
CA GLY A 176 9.12 -4.13 -6.32
C GLY A 176 8.31 -4.46 -7.56
N THR A 177 8.95 -5.09 -8.52
CA THR A 177 8.29 -5.76 -9.64
C THR A 177 9.23 -6.80 -10.22
N LEU A 178 8.69 -7.72 -11.00
CA LEU A 178 9.49 -8.49 -11.95
C LEU A 178 10.16 -7.55 -12.94
N PHE A 179 11.31 -7.96 -13.45
CA PHE A 179 12.01 -7.19 -14.47
C PHE A 179 11.11 -6.92 -15.69
N ASP A 180 11.03 -5.64 -16.05
CA ASP A 180 10.28 -5.16 -17.21
C ASP A 180 11.17 -4.18 -17.98
N GLU A 181 11.65 -4.61 -19.14
CA GLU A 181 12.50 -3.79 -20.02
C GLU A 181 11.78 -2.51 -20.46
N ARG A 182 10.46 -2.56 -20.69
CA ARG A 182 9.67 -1.39 -21.10
C ARG A 182 9.61 -0.36 -19.99
N LEU A 183 9.59 -0.80 -18.74
CA LEU A 183 9.67 0.09 -17.60
C LEU A 183 11.04 0.82 -17.58
N ILE A 184 12.14 0.09 -17.79
CA ILE A 184 13.49 0.67 -17.82
C ILE A 184 13.64 1.67 -18.98
N GLU A 185 13.16 1.34 -20.18
CA GLU A 185 13.16 2.25 -21.32
C GLU A 185 12.37 3.53 -21.03
N LYS A 186 11.18 3.38 -20.45
CA LYS A 186 10.31 4.50 -20.06
C LYS A 186 10.99 5.43 -19.06
N LEU A 187 11.70 4.88 -18.09
CA LEU A 187 12.40 5.64 -17.05
C LEU A 187 13.72 6.27 -17.55
N SER A 188 14.32 5.71 -18.59
CA SER A 188 15.54 6.23 -19.23
C SER A 188 15.25 7.37 -20.22
N SER A 189 14.00 7.54 -20.62
CA SER A 189 13.57 8.59 -21.56
C SER A 189 13.64 9.98 -20.92
N LYS A 190 14.60 10.80 -21.35
CA LYS A 190 14.82 12.17 -20.86
C LYS A 190 13.65 13.15 -21.09
N SER A 191 12.68 12.79 -21.94
CA SER A 191 11.58 13.69 -22.33
C SER A 191 10.34 13.60 -21.43
N SER A 192 10.25 12.59 -20.57
CA SER A 192 9.01 12.31 -19.83
C SER A 192 9.12 12.70 -18.36
N THR A 193 8.22 13.58 -17.91
CA THR A 193 8.06 13.83 -16.46
C THR A 193 7.40 12.60 -15.82
N ILE A 194 7.94 12.15 -14.70
CA ILE A 194 7.43 11.00 -13.94
C ILE A 194 6.67 11.50 -12.72
N TYR A 195 5.53 10.87 -12.44
CA TYR A 195 4.67 11.16 -11.31
C TYR A 195 4.39 9.90 -10.49
N SER A 196 4.19 10.05 -9.19
CA SER A 196 3.60 8.98 -8.36
C SER A 196 2.14 8.77 -8.75
N SER A 197 1.71 7.50 -8.82
CA SER A 197 0.29 7.13 -8.77
C SER A 197 -0.09 6.73 -7.34
N MET A 198 -1.39 6.53 -7.10
CA MET A 198 -1.85 6.00 -5.82
C MET A 198 -1.39 4.56 -5.62
N GLY A 199 -0.83 4.24 -4.46
CA GLY A 199 -0.61 2.85 -4.08
C GLY A 199 0.20 2.67 -2.81
N SER A 200 0.44 1.39 -2.50
CA SER A 200 1.00 0.93 -1.25
C SER A 200 2.49 0.59 -1.35
N CYS A 201 3.24 0.90 -0.31
CA CYS A 201 4.67 0.66 -0.17
C CYS A 201 5.01 0.03 1.18
N LEU A 202 6.16 -0.64 1.24
CA LEU A 202 6.75 -1.17 2.46
C LEU A 202 7.89 -0.27 2.95
N PRO A 203 8.27 -0.31 4.22
CA PRO A 203 9.36 0.51 4.74
C PRO A 203 10.74 -0.10 4.48
N SER A 204 10.80 -1.30 3.88
CA SER A 204 12.00 -2.10 3.74
C SER A 204 12.10 -2.72 2.35
N SER A 205 13.21 -2.47 1.66
CA SER A 205 13.55 -3.14 0.39
C SER A 205 13.72 -4.64 0.55
N ASN A 206 14.23 -5.09 1.70
CA ASN A 206 14.42 -6.51 1.99
C ASN A 206 13.09 -7.26 2.06
N GLU A 207 12.04 -6.65 2.64
CA GLU A 207 10.71 -7.29 2.70
C GLU A 207 10.12 -7.50 1.30
N VAL A 208 10.30 -6.51 0.42
CA VAL A 208 9.88 -6.60 -1.00
C VAL A 208 10.70 -7.67 -1.73
N LYS A 209 12.02 -7.64 -1.57
CA LYS A 209 12.95 -8.58 -2.20
C LYS A 209 12.67 -10.02 -1.80
N ASP A 210 12.57 -10.28 -0.49
CA ASP A 210 12.29 -11.60 0.07
C ASP A 210 10.95 -12.16 -0.43
N TYR A 211 9.97 -11.30 -0.71
CA TYR A 211 8.71 -11.72 -1.32
C TYR A 211 8.91 -12.14 -2.78
N LEU A 212 9.55 -11.29 -3.59
CA LEU A 212 9.78 -11.58 -5.01
C LEU A 212 10.64 -12.83 -5.24
N GLU A 213 11.69 -13.03 -4.44
CA GLU A 213 12.59 -14.20 -4.56
C GLU A 213 11.90 -15.52 -4.21
N LYS A 214 10.95 -15.51 -3.26
CA LYS A 214 10.15 -16.72 -2.91
C LYS A 214 9.20 -17.15 -4.01
N HIS A 215 8.93 -16.27 -4.97
CA HIS A 215 8.09 -16.54 -6.12
C HIS A 215 8.89 -16.84 -7.40
N ASP A 216 10.11 -17.40 -7.24
CA ASP A 216 11.01 -17.84 -8.32
C ASP A 216 11.32 -16.75 -9.38
N SER A 217 11.35 -15.50 -8.93
CA SER A 217 11.72 -14.38 -9.80
C SER A 217 13.23 -14.40 -10.06
N THR A 218 13.64 -14.73 -11.28
CA THR A 218 15.08 -14.77 -11.64
C THR A 218 15.70 -13.38 -11.72
N LYS A 219 14.89 -12.35 -12.01
CA LYS A 219 15.33 -10.96 -12.18
C LYS A 219 14.26 -9.99 -11.71
N ILE A 220 14.63 -9.06 -10.82
CA ILE A 220 13.68 -8.15 -10.15
C ILE A 220 14.10 -6.68 -10.30
N ILE A 221 13.16 -5.78 -10.07
CA ILE A 221 13.41 -4.35 -9.92
C ILE A 221 12.85 -3.91 -8.56
N LEU A 222 13.71 -3.38 -7.70
CA LEU A 222 13.33 -2.71 -6.45
C LEU A 222 13.23 -1.20 -6.71
N ILE A 223 12.20 -0.57 -6.18
CA ILE A 223 11.92 0.85 -6.40
C ILE A 223 11.79 1.55 -5.05
N GLY A 224 12.71 2.47 -4.78
CA GLY A 224 12.72 3.32 -3.59
C GLY A 224 12.13 4.69 -3.89
N TYR A 225 11.32 5.20 -2.97
CA TYR A 225 10.73 6.54 -3.03
C TYR A 225 11.11 7.37 -1.80
N GLU A 226 11.93 8.39 -2.03
CA GLU A 226 12.42 9.34 -1.03
C GLU A 226 11.69 10.69 -1.16
N SER A 227 11.35 11.34 -0.04
CA SER A 227 10.80 12.71 -0.02
C SER A 227 9.53 12.91 -0.86
N VAL A 228 8.71 11.87 -1.00
CA VAL A 228 7.45 11.88 -1.77
C VAL A 228 6.20 12.07 -0.90
N HIS A 229 6.38 12.42 0.37
CA HIS A 229 5.29 12.56 1.36
C HIS A 229 4.39 11.31 1.48
N GLY A 230 4.99 10.12 1.39
CA GLY A 230 4.29 8.87 1.72
C GLY A 230 3.82 8.91 3.17
N LYS A 231 2.64 8.38 3.46
CA LYS A 231 2.04 8.38 4.80
C LYS A 231 2.04 6.98 5.38
N SER A 232 2.47 6.86 6.63
CA SER A 232 2.34 5.60 7.37
C SER A 232 0.87 5.38 7.73
N ILE A 233 0.32 4.22 7.35
CA ILE A 233 -1.03 3.80 7.72
C ILE A 233 -1.02 2.68 8.76
N VAL A 234 0.12 2.46 9.43
CA VAL A 234 0.27 1.48 10.51
C VAL A 234 -0.86 1.66 11.52
N GLY A 235 -1.49 0.55 11.90
CA GLY A 235 -2.65 0.54 12.79
C GLY A 235 -3.99 0.85 12.10
N ASN A 236 -4.01 1.50 10.94
CA ASN A 236 -5.24 1.85 10.20
C ASN A 236 -5.49 0.92 8.99
N THR A 237 -4.64 -0.08 8.78
CA THR A 237 -4.72 -1.05 7.68
C THR A 237 -5.39 -2.36 8.13
N ALA A 238 -6.04 -3.05 7.21
CA ALA A 238 -6.54 -4.42 7.38
C ALA A 238 -5.42 -5.47 7.36
N ASN A 239 -4.19 -5.07 7.00
CA ASN A 239 -3.05 -5.96 6.81
C ASN A 239 -2.08 -5.89 8.00
N PRO A 240 -1.34 -6.97 8.29
CA PRO A 240 -0.39 -6.99 9.42
C PRO A 240 0.93 -6.25 9.14
N TRP A 241 1.08 -5.62 7.96
CA TRP A 241 2.34 -5.02 7.54
C TRP A 241 2.46 -3.54 7.92
N ASN A 242 3.70 -3.06 7.93
CA ASN A 242 3.99 -1.65 8.11
C ASN A 242 3.75 -0.85 6.82
N GLU A 243 2.51 -0.91 6.32
CA GLU A 243 2.12 -0.34 5.04
C GLU A 243 2.18 1.19 5.06
N HIS A 244 2.67 1.74 3.96
CA HIS A 244 2.68 3.17 3.66
C HIS A 244 1.92 3.41 2.37
N ILE A 245 1.28 4.57 2.23
CA ILE A 245 0.58 4.95 1.01
C ILE A 245 1.23 6.19 0.41
N LEU A 246 1.42 6.20 -0.91
CA LEU A 246 1.63 7.43 -1.65
C LEU A 246 0.31 7.88 -2.26
N PHE A 247 0.02 9.17 -2.09
CA PHE A 247 -1.04 9.81 -2.84
C PHE A 247 -0.54 10.13 -4.27
N PRO A 248 -1.40 10.08 -5.30
CA PRO A 248 -1.00 10.37 -6.66
C PRO A 248 -0.57 11.84 -6.81
N GLY A 249 0.41 12.08 -7.68
CA GLY A 249 0.72 13.43 -8.17
C GLY A 249 2.09 14.01 -7.78
N ALA A 250 2.86 13.34 -6.92
CA ALA A 250 4.21 13.79 -6.63
C ALA A 250 5.06 13.70 -7.90
N LYS A 251 5.71 14.80 -8.30
CA LYS A 251 6.71 14.77 -9.37
C LYS A 251 7.94 14.01 -8.88
N LEU A 252 8.46 13.09 -9.68
CA LEU A 252 9.57 12.22 -9.31
C LEU A 252 10.77 12.46 -10.22
N GLY A 253 11.95 12.62 -9.63
CA GLY A 253 13.23 12.58 -10.32
C GLY A 253 13.94 11.27 -10.00
N VAL A 254 14.48 10.60 -11.02
CA VAL A 254 15.35 9.44 -10.80
C VAL A 254 16.69 9.92 -10.26
N THR A 255 17.12 9.37 -9.12
CA THR A 255 18.39 9.76 -8.49
C THR A 255 19.49 8.73 -8.70
N SER A 256 19.16 7.44 -8.83
CA SER A 256 20.14 6.41 -9.13
C SER A 256 19.54 5.15 -9.73
N TYR A 257 20.38 4.44 -10.49
CA TYR A 257 20.16 3.09 -11.00
C TYR A 257 21.33 2.22 -10.54
N LYS A 258 21.05 1.05 -9.96
CA LYS A 258 22.09 0.13 -9.49
C LYS A 258 21.75 -1.31 -9.81
N VAL A 259 22.70 -2.03 -10.41
CA VAL A 259 22.64 -3.49 -10.53
C VAL A 259 22.94 -4.10 -9.15
N ILE A 260 22.10 -5.00 -8.67
CA ILE A 260 22.18 -5.55 -7.30
C ILE A 260 22.64 -6.99 -7.21
N ASP A 261 22.66 -7.75 -8.31
CA ASP A 261 23.14 -9.12 -8.34
C ASP A 261 23.63 -9.53 -9.75
N ALA A 262 24.15 -10.75 -9.85
CA ALA A 262 24.64 -11.33 -11.11
C ALA A 262 23.52 -11.68 -12.11
N ASN A 263 22.25 -11.60 -11.70
CA ASN A 263 21.09 -11.83 -12.56
C ASN A 263 20.59 -10.52 -13.18
N ASP A 264 21.34 -9.43 -13.08
CA ASP A 264 20.99 -8.09 -13.53
C ASP A 264 19.74 -7.52 -12.85
N SER A 265 19.40 -7.96 -11.63
CA SER A 265 18.35 -7.28 -10.86
C SER A 265 18.75 -5.83 -10.60
N LEU A 266 17.76 -4.94 -10.51
CA LEU A 266 17.98 -3.51 -10.40
C LEU A 266 17.39 -2.93 -9.12
N THR A 267 18.01 -1.85 -8.65
CA THR A 267 17.39 -0.89 -7.73
C THR A 267 17.33 0.46 -8.40
N ILE A 268 16.16 1.10 -8.32
CA ILE A 268 15.88 2.43 -8.86
C ILE A 268 15.42 3.30 -7.70
N HIS A 269 16.09 4.43 -7.50
CA HIS A 269 15.69 5.41 -6.49
C HIS A 269 15.03 6.61 -7.13
N PHE A 270 13.89 7.02 -6.57
CA PHE A 270 13.19 8.25 -6.89
C PHE A 270 13.26 9.22 -5.73
N ARG A 271 13.37 10.50 -6.06
CA ARG A 271 13.17 11.60 -5.12
C ARG A 271 12.00 12.46 -5.54
N GLY A 272 11.14 12.80 -4.58
CA GLY A 272 10.10 13.80 -4.76
C GLY A 272 10.72 15.15 -5.11
N LEU A 273 10.29 15.72 -6.24
CA LEU A 273 10.69 17.05 -6.67
C LEU A 273 9.73 18.08 -6.07
N PRO A 274 10.20 19.30 -5.77
CA PRO A 274 9.32 20.38 -5.37
C PRO A 274 8.23 20.58 -6.43
N ASN A 275 7.01 20.88 -5.99
CA ASN A 275 5.94 21.31 -6.87
C ASN A 275 6.27 22.70 -7.42
N THR A 276 7.16 22.79 -8.41
CA THR A 276 7.32 24.00 -9.19
C THR A 276 6.05 24.20 -10.02
N PRO A 277 5.47 25.42 -10.03
CA PRO A 277 4.39 25.74 -10.94
C PRO A 277 4.85 25.38 -12.36
N GLU A 278 4.08 24.55 -13.05
CA GLU A 278 4.36 24.22 -14.45
C GLU A 278 4.37 25.56 -15.21
N PRO A 279 5.48 25.97 -15.85
CA PRO A 279 5.49 27.22 -16.60
C PRO A 279 4.40 27.14 -17.65
N ALA A 280 3.48 28.10 -17.63
CA ALA A 280 2.40 28.17 -18.60
C ALA A 280 2.98 28.00 -20.00
N VAL A 281 2.55 26.94 -20.70
CA VAL A 281 2.95 26.68 -22.08
C VAL A 281 2.51 27.89 -22.89
N ARG A 282 3.43 28.83 -23.13
CA ARG A 282 3.23 29.85 -24.16
C ARG A 282 3.24 29.08 -25.47
N ASN A 283 2.13 29.15 -26.21
CA ASN A 283 2.05 28.68 -27.58
C ASN A 283 3.08 29.44 -28.42
N ILE A 284 4.31 28.91 -28.48
CA ILE A 284 5.30 29.33 -29.45
C ILE A 284 5.01 28.49 -30.69
N THR A 285 4.29 29.09 -31.62
CA THR A 285 4.12 28.54 -32.97
C THR A 285 5.52 28.33 -33.56
N PRO A 286 5.91 27.10 -33.93
CA PRO A 286 7.22 26.88 -34.50
C PRO A 286 7.26 27.47 -35.91
N ARG A 287 8.06 28.53 -36.08
CA ARG A 287 8.45 29.03 -37.40
C ARG A 287 9.43 28.01 -37.99
N ILE A 288 8.96 27.23 -38.95
CA ILE A 288 9.75 26.26 -39.70
C ILE A 288 10.77 27.06 -40.54
N GLU A 289 12.02 27.08 -40.11
CA GLU A 289 13.15 27.33 -41.00
C GLU A 289 13.80 25.99 -41.34
N LYS A 290 13.60 25.59 -42.60
CA LYS A 290 14.22 24.42 -43.22
C LYS A 290 15.72 24.65 -43.32
N HIS A 291 16.53 23.76 -42.75
CA HIS A 291 17.84 23.43 -43.31
C HIS A 291 18.02 21.91 -43.27
N PHE A 292 18.15 21.33 -44.47
CA PHE A 292 18.49 19.95 -44.76
C PHE A 292 19.94 19.66 -44.41
N ILE A 293 20.25 18.48 -43.83
CA ILE A 293 21.36 17.58 -44.26
C ILE A 293 20.96 16.12 -43.95
N CYS A 294 21.05 15.24 -44.96
CA CYS A 294 20.93 13.78 -44.87
C CYS A 294 22.31 13.13 -44.60
N ALA A 295 22.37 12.01 -43.86
CA ALA A 295 23.34 10.93 -44.08
C ALA A 295 22.93 9.61 -43.38
N ASN A 296 23.37 8.49 -43.95
CA ASN A 296 22.84 7.11 -43.91
C ASN A 296 23.39 6.18 -42.80
N HIS A 297 22.56 5.16 -42.50
CA HIS A 297 22.78 3.73 -42.13
C HIS A 297 24.14 3.17 -41.63
N HIS A 298 24.17 2.38 -40.52
CA HIS A 298 24.03 0.89 -40.43
C HIS A 298 24.54 0.31 -39.07
N HIS A 299 23.74 -0.61 -38.48
CA HIS A 299 24.04 -1.83 -37.66
C HIS A 299 24.86 -1.82 -36.33
N ASN A 300 24.12 -2.00 -35.22
CA ASN A 300 24.12 -3.13 -34.26
C ASN A 300 25.42 -3.61 -33.56
N ARG A 301 25.59 -3.27 -32.27
CA ARG A 301 25.84 -4.19 -31.11
C ARG A 301 26.19 -3.39 -29.82
N SER A 302 25.62 -3.83 -28.68
CA SER A 302 25.95 -3.44 -27.29
C SER A 302 25.52 -2.05 -26.79
N PHE A 303 24.23 -1.87 -26.48
CA PHE A 303 23.65 -0.56 -26.11
C PHE A 303 23.49 -0.28 -24.60
N ILE A 304 23.66 -1.27 -23.71
CA ILE A 304 23.29 -1.07 -22.29
C ILE A 304 24.44 -0.55 -21.42
N MET A 305 25.71 -0.81 -21.79
CA MET A 305 26.88 -0.38 -20.99
C MET A 305 27.35 1.07 -21.27
N GLN A 306 27.02 1.66 -22.43
CA GLN A 306 27.45 3.04 -22.73
C GLN A 306 26.55 4.12 -22.11
N TYR A 307 25.29 3.79 -21.77
CA TYR A 307 24.37 4.79 -21.21
C TYR A 307 24.62 5.11 -19.73
N LEU A 308 25.25 4.20 -18.98
CA LEU A 308 25.58 4.44 -17.57
C LEU A 308 26.78 5.38 -17.39
N ILE A 309 27.75 5.39 -18.32
CA ILE A 309 28.91 6.29 -18.25
C ILE A 309 28.54 7.72 -18.67
N ALA A 310 27.54 7.89 -19.55
CA ALA A 310 27.13 9.20 -20.04
C ALA A 310 26.36 10.07 -19.00
N LEU A 311 26.00 9.52 -17.85
CA LEU A 311 25.34 10.26 -16.77
C LEU A 311 26.32 10.93 -15.78
N GLU A 312 27.61 10.57 -15.80
CA GLU A 312 28.59 11.08 -14.83
C GLU A 312 29.56 12.16 -15.36
N THR A 313 29.70 12.34 -16.69
CA THR A 313 30.67 13.31 -17.23
C THR A 313 30.00 14.48 -17.95
N ASN A 314 29.99 15.62 -17.26
CA ASN A 314 29.64 16.93 -17.78
C ASN A 314 30.79 17.47 -18.66
N ILE A 315 31.02 16.88 -19.83
CA ILE A 315 32.07 17.33 -20.77
C ILE A 315 31.43 17.81 -22.08
N LEU A 316 31.44 19.14 -22.25
CA LEU A 316 31.27 19.83 -23.52
C LEU A 316 32.41 19.41 -24.47
N TYR A 317 32.09 18.68 -25.54
CA TYR A 317 33.03 18.45 -26.64
C TYR A 317 32.82 19.51 -27.73
N PHE A 318 33.75 20.45 -27.82
CA PHE A 318 34.03 21.25 -29.02
C PHE A 318 34.88 20.39 -29.98
N PRO A 319 34.59 20.33 -31.29
CA PRO A 319 35.49 19.69 -32.23
C PRO A 319 36.62 20.66 -32.62
N MET A 320 37.85 20.29 -32.28
CA MET A 320 39.07 20.89 -32.81
C MET A 320 39.45 20.22 -34.13
N ASN A 321 39.58 21.02 -35.18
CA ASN A 321 40.20 20.67 -36.45
C ASN A 321 41.74 20.56 -36.30
N ALA A 322 42.34 19.53 -36.88
CA ALA A 322 43.71 19.49 -37.46
C ALA A 322 43.93 18.08 -38.06
N ILE A 323 44.14 17.83 -39.37
CA ILE A 323 45.19 18.25 -40.34
C ILE A 323 46.14 17.06 -40.67
N THR A 324 46.13 16.64 -41.95
CA THR A 324 47.13 15.86 -42.76
C THR A 324 47.51 14.42 -42.34
N LYS A 325 47.89 13.46 -43.21
CA LYS A 325 48.58 13.46 -44.51
C LYS A 325 48.47 12.06 -45.18
N GLN A 326 48.45 12.03 -46.52
CA GLN A 326 49.14 11.09 -47.46
C GLN A 326 49.48 9.67 -46.95
N ILE A 327 49.11 8.56 -47.61
CA ILE A 327 49.27 8.12 -49.02
C ILE A 327 48.08 7.22 -49.40
#